data_AF-A0A3B9PXN9-F1
#
_entry.id   AF-A0A3B9PXN9-F1
#
_cell.length_a   1.000
_cell.length_b   1.000
_cell.length_c   1.000
_cell.angle_alpha   90.00
_cell.angle_beta   90.00
_cell.angle_gamma   90.00
#
_symmetry.space_group_name_H-M   'P 1'
#
loop_
_entity.id
_entity.type
_entity.pdbx_description
1 polymer ?
#
loop_
_entity_poly.entity_id
_entity_poly.type
_entity_poly.pdbx_seq_one_letter_code
_entity_poly.pdbx_strand_id
1 'polypeptide(L)'
;MLCSAKELGYDDKVIPVAHRDGIWILDKEYPLGMNIVEALGLEGDVIEFEITPNRPDCLSMLGMAREAAATFGGNLRYPDTKCTDEQGSVEDYISVEIKKPELCRRYVARVVTNVKIEQSPWWLQKRLMHAGMRPINNIVDITNYVMLEYGQPIHCLLYTS
;
A
#
# COMPACT_ATOMS: atom_id res chain seq x y z
N MET A 1 -16.80 27.48 -0.44
CA MET A 1 -17.31 26.28 -1.14
C MET A 1 -16.78 25.07 -0.42
N LEU A 2 -17.60 24.06 -0.13
CA LEU A 2 -17.12 22.77 0.37
C LEU A 2 -16.76 21.93 -0.86
N CYS A 3 -15.55 21.35 -0.88
CA CYS A 3 -15.00 20.70 -2.07
C CYS A 3 -14.97 19.18 -1.92
N SER A 4 -15.21 18.49 -3.03
CA SER A 4 -14.92 17.07 -3.25
C SER A 4 -13.43 16.85 -3.57
N ALA A 5 -12.97 15.59 -3.48
CA ALA A 5 -11.61 15.24 -3.91
C ALA A 5 -11.35 15.51 -5.40
N LYS A 6 -12.39 15.36 -6.23
CA LYS A 6 -12.34 15.63 -7.67
C LYS A 6 -12.11 17.10 -7.98
N GLU A 7 -12.80 18.00 -7.27
CA GLU A 7 -12.62 19.44 -7.41
C GLU A 7 -11.25 19.92 -6.92
N LEU A 8 -10.60 19.15 -6.06
CA LEU A 8 -9.21 19.38 -5.62
C LEU A 8 -8.17 18.77 -6.56
N GLY A 9 -8.57 18.20 -7.70
CA GLY A 9 -7.68 17.76 -8.78
C GLY A 9 -7.35 16.26 -8.81
N TYR A 10 -8.00 15.43 -7.97
CA TYR A 10 -7.82 13.98 -8.03
C TYR A 10 -8.68 13.35 -9.13
N ASP A 11 -8.12 12.38 -9.86
CA ASP A 11 -8.86 11.55 -10.80
C ASP A 11 -9.80 10.57 -10.07
N ASP A 12 -11.01 10.38 -10.60
CA ASP A 12 -12.01 9.46 -10.05
C ASP A 12 -11.46 8.04 -9.81
N LYS A 13 -10.44 7.61 -10.57
CA LYS A 13 -9.79 6.31 -10.43
C LYS A 13 -9.05 6.17 -9.11
N VAL A 14 -8.47 7.24 -8.57
CA VAL A 14 -7.66 7.17 -7.34
C VAL A 14 -8.42 7.59 -6.09
N ILE A 15 -9.56 8.28 -6.21
CA ILE A 15 -10.36 8.72 -5.06
C ILE A 15 -10.83 7.49 -4.23
N PRO A 16 -10.62 7.49 -2.90
CA PRO A 16 -11.13 6.44 -2.02
C PRO A 16 -12.64 6.25 -2.19
N VAL A 17 -13.09 4.99 -2.13
CA VAL A 17 -14.52 4.66 -2.35
C VAL A 17 -15.45 5.46 -1.42
N ALA A 18 -15.01 5.70 -0.17
CA ALA A 18 -15.77 6.45 0.83
C ALA A 18 -15.96 7.95 0.50
N HIS A 19 -15.12 8.53 -0.37
CA HIS A 19 -15.12 9.95 -0.71
C HIS A 19 -15.41 10.20 -2.20
N ARG A 20 -15.86 9.17 -2.92
CA ARG A 20 -16.14 9.26 -4.35
C ARG A 20 -17.31 10.20 -4.64
N ASP A 21 -18.35 10.12 -3.81
CA ASP A 21 -19.60 10.85 -3.99
C ASP A 21 -19.73 11.91 -2.89
N GLY A 22 -19.69 13.19 -3.28
CA GLY A 22 -19.91 14.32 -2.38
C GLY A 22 -18.63 15.00 -1.88
N ILE A 23 -18.75 15.70 -0.77
CA ILE A 23 -17.67 16.50 -0.17
C ILE A 23 -16.63 15.61 0.50
N TRP A 24 -15.37 16.06 0.53
CA TRP A 24 -14.33 15.33 1.25
C TRP A 24 -14.50 15.51 2.76
N ILE A 25 -14.91 14.43 3.44
CA ILE A 25 -15.02 14.38 4.89
C ILE A 25 -13.64 14.06 5.47
N LEU A 26 -13.12 14.95 6.31
CA LEU A 26 -11.82 14.78 6.97
C LEU A 26 -11.89 13.75 8.10
N ASP A 27 -10.77 13.07 8.34
CA ASP A 27 -10.64 11.98 9.32
C ASP A 27 -10.68 12.44 10.77
N LYS A 28 -10.34 13.71 11.01
CA LYS A 28 -10.30 14.36 12.32
C LYS A 28 -10.55 15.86 12.20
N GLU A 29 -10.65 16.52 13.34
CA GLU A 29 -10.68 17.97 13.40
C GLU A 29 -9.30 18.57 13.12
N TYR A 30 -9.29 19.61 12.28
CA TYR A 30 -8.10 20.40 11.98
C TYR A 30 -8.34 21.86 12.41
N PRO A 31 -7.29 22.62 12.77
CA PRO A 31 -7.41 24.03 13.09
C PRO A 31 -8.10 24.81 11.96
N LEU A 32 -9.08 25.64 12.31
CA LEU A 32 -9.78 26.48 11.34
C LEU A 32 -8.79 27.45 10.67
N GLY A 33 -8.88 27.55 9.34
CA GLY A 33 -7.98 28.39 8.54
C GLY A 33 -6.67 27.72 8.12
N MET A 34 -6.39 26.49 8.58
CA MET A 34 -5.26 25.70 8.09
C MET A 34 -5.39 25.41 6.60
N ASN A 35 -4.27 25.45 5.87
CA ASN A 35 -4.24 25.10 4.45
C ASN A 35 -4.57 23.60 4.28
N ILE A 36 -5.46 23.26 3.36
CA ILE A 36 -5.87 21.87 3.11
C ILE A 36 -4.71 20.98 2.63
N VAL A 37 -3.76 21.54 1.88
CA VAL A 37 -2.56 20.85 1.39
C VAL A 37 -1.69 20.43 2.58
N GLU A 38 -1.53 21.33 3.56
CA GLU A 38 -0.80 21.06 4.79
C GLU A 38 -1.56 20.07 5.68
N ALA A 39 -2.87 20.29 5.88
CA ALA A 39 -3.72 19.46 6.73
C ALA A 39 -3.71 17.99 6.30
N LEU A 40 -3.82 17.74 5.00
CA LEU A 40 -3.79 16.39 4.42
C LEU A 40 -2.36 15.92 4.05
N GLY A 41 -1.35 16.79 4.19
CA GLY A 41 0.02 16.54 3.80
C GLY A 41 0.14 16.13 2.33
N LEU A 42 -0.52 16.86 1.43
CA LEU A 42 -0.54 16.63 -0.02
C LEU A 42 0.69 17.20 -0.73
N GLU A 43 1.65 17.71 0.02
CA GLU A 43 2.91 18.23 -0.49
C GLU A 43 3.78 17.08 -1.03
N GLY A 44 4.41 17.31 -2.18
CA GLY A 44 5.38 16.40 -2.78
C GLY A 44 5.15 16.21 -4.27
N ASP A 45 6.17 15.68 -4.92
CA ASP A 45 6.16 15.36 -6.34
C ASP A 45 6.09 13.84 -6.54
N VAL A 46 5.33 13.42 -7.55
CA VAL A 46 5.31 12.03 -8.02
C VAL A 46 6.09 11.96 -9.32
N ILE A 47 7.13 11.12 -9.35
CA ILE A 47 7.95 10.90 -10.53
C ILE A 47 7.51 9.60 -11.18
N GLU A 48 7.07 9.68 -12.42
CA GLU A 48 6.73 8.53 -13.26
C GLU A 48 7.98 8.09 -14.05
N PHE A 49 8.30 6.79 -13.97
CA PHE A 49 9.46 6.22 -14.64
C PHE A 49 9.01 5.19 -15.67
N GLU A 50 9.55 5.30 -16.88
CA GLU A 50 9.46 4.23 -17.89
C GLU A 50 10.62 3.26 -17.67
N ILE A 51 10.35 2.15 -16.97
CA ILE A 51 11.37 1.15 -16.62
C ILE A 51 11.50 0.12 -17.75
N THR A 52 12.72 -0.05 -18.23
CA THR A 52 13.05 -1.05 -19.26
C THR A 52 13.09 -2.48 -18.68
N PRO A 53 12.86 -3.53 -19.50
CA PRO A 53 12.75 -4.91 -19.02
C PRO A 53 13.97 -5.47 -18.27
N ASN A 54 15.15 -4.87 -18.44
CA ASN A 54 16.38 -5.28 -17.78
C ASN A 54 16.50 -4.80 -16.32
N ARG A 55 15.61 -3.93 -15.83
CA ARG A 55 15.62 -3.39 -14.45
C ARG A 55 14.31 -3.65 -13.69
N PRO A 56 13.85 -4.92 -13.58
CA PRO A 56 12.63 -5.22 -12.85
C PRO A 56 12.73 -4.90 -11.35
N ASP A 57 13.95 -4.78 -10.81
CA ASP A 57 14.20 -4.34 -9.44
C ASP A 57 13.64 -2.93 -9.17
N CYS A 58 13.68 -2.03 -10.15
CA CYS A 58 13.17 -0.66 -10.05
C CYS A 58 11.64 -0.56 -10.06
N LEU A 59 10.90 -1.67 -10.17
CA LEU A 59 9.43 -1.70 -10.06
C LEU A 59 8.94 -1.66 -8.60
N SER A 60 9.81 -1.30 -7.66
CA SER A 60 9.52 -1.24 -6.23
C SER A 60 10.18 -0.03 -5.58
N MET A 61 9.60 0.47 -4.49
CA MET A 61 10.19 1.57 -3.71
C MET A 61 11.56 1.18 -3.15
N LEU A 62 11.74 -0.06 -2.69
CA LEU A 62 13.03 -0.53 -2.20
C LEU A 62 14.09 -0.64 -3.28
N GLY A 63 13.72 -1.08 -4.49
CA GLY A 63 14.66 -1.11 -5.62
C GLY A 63 15.06 0.28 -6.08
N MET A 64 14.09 1.21 -6.18
CA MET A 64 14.37 2.61 -6.47
C MET A 64 15.23 3.27 -5.39
N ALA A 65 14.95 3.01 -4.11
CA ALA A 65 15.76 3.51 -3.00
C ALA A 65 17.18 2.92 -3.01
N ARG A 66 17.34 1.67 -3.44
CA ARG A 66 18.66 1.04 -3.62
C ARG A 66 19.44 1.72 -4.74
N GLU A 67 18.80 2.00 -5.87
CA GLU A 67 19.44 2.70 -6.99
C GLU A 67 19.83 4.13 -6.62
N ALA A 68 18.93 4.85 -5.94
CA ALA A 68 19.19 6.19 -5.44
C ALA A 68 20.36 6.18 -4.42
N ALA A 69 20.40 5.21 -3.51
CA ALA A 69 21.49 5.06 -2.55
C ALA A 69 22.84 4.83 -3.26
N ALA A 70 22.87 3.98 -4.28
CA ALA A 70 24.08 3.73 -5.08
C ALA A 70 24.53 4.96 -5.88
N THR A 71 23.57 5.72 -6.42
CA THR A 71 23.84 6.89 -7.28
C THR A 71 24.29 8.11 -6.49
N PHE A 72 23.63 8.40 -5.37
CA PHE A 72 23.86 9.62 -4.57
C PHE A 72 24.75 9.39 -3.34
N GLY A 73 25.20 8.15 -3.10
CA GLY A 73 26.07 7.81 -1.96
C GLY A 73 25.35 7.76 -0.60
N GLY A 74 24.07 7.36 -0.60
CA GLY A 74 23.23 7.26 0.61
C GLY A 74 23.18 5.86 1.23
N ASN A 75 22.55 5.76 2.41
CA ASN A 75 22.29 4.48 3.07
C ASN A 75 20.83 4.05 2.86
N LEU A 76 20.63 2.80 2.42
CA LEU A 76 19.30 2.20 2.32
C LEU A 76 18.84 1.68 3.69
N ARG A 77 17.66 2.11 4.13
CA ARG A 77 16.98 1.58 5.32
C ARG A 77 15.78 0.75 4.91
N TYR A 78 15.74 -0.50 5.34
CA TYR A 78 14.58 -1.37 5.15
C TYR A 78 13.47 -1.07 6.16
N PRO A 79 12.19 -1.21 5.77
CA PRO A 79 11.06 -1.22 6.69
C PRO A 79 11.21 -2.28 7.78
N ASP A 80 10.64 -2.03 8.95
CA ASP A 80 10.58 -3.05 10.01
C ASP A 80 9.49 -4.08 9.68
N THR A 81 9.87 -5.35 9.69
CA THR A 81 8.99 -6.48 9.39
C THR A 81 8.83 -7.43 10.57
N LYS A 82 9.27 -7.03 11.77
CA LYS A 82 9.14 -7.87 12.97
C LYS A 82 7.67 -7.97 13.37
N CYS A 83 7.23 -9.21 13.66
CA CYS A 83 5.93 -9.49 14.25
C CYS A 83 6.14 -9.90 15.71
N THR A 84 5.41 -9.28 16.63
CA THR A 84 5.58 -9.48 18.08
C THR A 84 4.65 -10.51 18.68
N ASP A 85 3.50 -10.76 18.05
CA ASP A 85 2.40 -11.54 18.64
C ASP A 85 2.08 -12.79 17.83
N GLU A 86 3.11 -13.62 17.59
CA GLU A 86 2.96 -14.91 16.91
C GLU A 86 2.44 -15.97 17.89
N GLN A 87 1.24 -16.49 17.64
CA GLN A 87 0.62 -17.53 18.45
C GLN A 87 0.04 -18.63 17.57
N GLY A 88 0.13 -19.89 18.05
CA GLY A 88 -0.36 -21.06 17.31
C GLY A 88 0.57 -21.49 16.18
N SER A 89 0.09 -22.44 15.37
CA SER A 89 0.79 -23.01 14.21
C SER A 89 -0.05 -22.76 12.97
N VAL A 90 0.59 -22.37 11.86
CA VAL A 90 -0.12 -22.10 10.59
C VAL A 90 -0.73 -23.38 10.05
N GLU A 91 -0.11 -24.52 10.34
CA GLU A 91 -0.51 -25.86 9.96
C GLU A 91 -1.89 -26.26 10.54
N ASP A 92 -2.30 -25.64 11.66
CA ASP A 92 -3.63 -25.85 12.25
C ASP A 92 -4.76 -25.25 11.41
N TYR A 93 -4.43 -24.29 10.54
CA TYR A 93 -5.40 -23.55 9.73
C TYR A 93 -5.35 -23.92 8.26
N ILE A 94 -4.14 -24.06 7.69
CA ILE A 94 -3.94 -24.30 6.26
C ILE A 94 -2.79 -25.26 6.00
N SER A 95 -2.94 -26.07 4.96
CA SER A 95 -1.87 -26.88 4.37
C SER A 95 -1.65 -26.45 2.92
N VAL A 96 -0.39 -26.29 2.53
CA VAL A 96 0.01 -25.86 1.19
C VAL A 96 0.88 -26.94 0.55
N GLU A 97 0.45 -27.42 -0.62
CA GLU A 97 1.19 -28.39 -1.41
C GLU A 97 1.49 -27.84 -2.81
N ILE A 98 2.76 -27.89 -3.22
CA ILE A 98 3.18 -27.52 -4.58
C ILE A 98 3.16 -28.78 -5.46
N LYS A 99 2.09 -28.97 -6.24
CA LYS A 99 1.92 -30.13 -7.12
C LYS A 99 2.79 -30.12 -8.37
N LYS A 100 3.27 -28.94 -8.79
CA LYS A 100 4.08 -28.72 -10.00
C LYS A 100 5.30 -27.83 -9.71
N PRO A 101 6.36 -28.37 -9.08
CA PRO A 101 7.54 -27.60 -8.67
C PRO A 101 8.28 -26.90 -9.81
N GLU A 102 8.15 -27.40 -11.03
CA GLU A 102 8.73 -26.84 -12.25
C GLU A 102 8.10 -25.49 -12.64
N LEU A 103 6.82 -25.26 -12.29
CA LEU A 103 6.10 -24.02 -12.56
C LEU A 103 6.08 -23.08 -11.34
N CYS A 104 6.04 -23.64 -10.13
CA CYS A 104 6.02 -22.88 -8.89
C CYS A 104 7.11 -23.38 -7.96
N ARG A 105 8.22 -22.65 -7.88
CA ARG A 105 9.36 -23.03 -7.04
C ARG A 105 9.14 -22.77 -5.56
N ARG A 106 8.26 -21.83 -5.22
CA ARG A 106 8.01 -21.41 -3.84
C ARG A 106 6.60 -20.85 -3.70
N TYR A 107 5.90 -21.31 -2.67
CA TYR A 107 4.66 -20.74 -2.18
C TYR A 107 4.78 -20.59 -0.67
N VAL A 108 4.46 -19.42 -0.14
CA VAL A 108 4.50 -19.14 1.30
C VAL A 108 3.13 -18.59 1.67
N ALA A 109 2.57 -19.09 2.75
CA ALA A 109 1.34 -18.59 3.32
C ALA A 109 1.56 -18.24 4.79
N ARG A 110 0.83 -17.24 5.27
CA ARG A 110 0.78 -16.85 6.67
C ARG A 110 -0.67 -16.58 7.02
N VAL A 111 -1.08 -16.99 8.21
CA VAL A 111 -2.43 -16.77 8.72
C VAL A 111 -2.39 -15.65 9.75
N VAL A 112 -3.35 -14.73 9.63
CA VAL A 112 -3.58 -13.65 10.59
C VAL A 112 -5.04 -13.74 11.00
N THR A 113 -5.28 -13.91 12.30
CA THR A 113 -6.63 -14.04 12.87
C THR A 113 -7.09 -12.72 13.49
N ASN A 114 -8.39 -12.64 13.82
CA ASN A 114 -9.00 -11.49 14.51
C ASN A 114 -8.83 -10.15 13.78
N VAL A 115 -8.83 -10.19 12.45
CA VAL A 115 -8.68 -9.02 11.61
C VAL A 115 -10.02 -8.29 11.49
N LYS A 116 -10.02 -6.98 11.76
CA LYS A 116 -11.15 -6.10 11.50
C LYS A 116 -10.94 -5.38 10.17
N ILE A 117 -11.91 -5.51 9.26
CA ILE A 117 -11.88 -4.79 7.98
C ILE A 117 -12.43 -3.39 8.19
N GLU A 118 -11.65 -2.38 7.86
CA GLU A 118 -12.03 -0.97 7.94
C GLU A 118 -11.25 -0.12 6.93
N GLN A 119 -11.52 1.19 6.90
CA GLN A 119 -10.77 2.10 6.05
C GLN A 119 -9.32 2.18 6.47
N SER A 120 -8.42 2.22 5.49
CA SER A 120 -6.99 2.37 5.73
C SER A 120 -6.66 3.70 6.39
N PRO A 121 -5.57 3.78 7.17
CA PRO A 121 -5.11 5.07 7.67
C PRO A 121 -4.74 6.00 6.51
N TRP A 122 -4.90 7.32 6.71
CA TRP A 122 -4.74 8.32 5.65
C TRP A 122 -3.37 8.26 4.94
N TRP A 123 -2.29 8.01 5.68
CA TRP A 123 -0.95 7.91 5.09
C TRP A 123 -0.84 6.78 4.06
N LEU A 124 -1.55 5.66 4.27
CA LEU A 124 -1.55 4.51 3.39
C LEU A 124 -2.38 4.79 2.14
N GLN A 125 -3.58 5.34 2.33
CA GLN A 125 -4.45 5.76 1.24
C GLN A 125 -3.73 6.74 0.31
N LYS A 126 -3.10 7.77 0.89
CA LYS A 126 -2.37 8.79 0.14
C LYS A 126 -1.24 8.20 -0.70
N ARG A 127 -0.43 7.28 -0.15
CA ARG A 127 0.65 6.63 -0.90
C ARG A 127 0.12 5.80 -2.08
N LEU A 128 -0.99 5.08 -1.89
CA LEU A 128 -1.64 4.35 -2.98
C LEU A 128 -2.20 5.28 -4.04
N MET A 129 -2.85 6.38 -3.63
CA MET A 129 -3.37 7.41 -4.54
C MET A 129 -2.26 8.00 -5.41
N HIS A 130 -1.11 8.34 -4.81
CA HIS A 130 0.05 8.83 -5.55
C HIS A 130 0.66 7.80 -6.50
N ALA A 131 0.56 6.51 -6.18
CA ALA A 131 0.96 5.42 -7.06
C ALA A 131 -0.10 5.05 -8.11
N GLY A 132 -1.19 5.83 -8.24
CA GLY A 132 -2.25 5.58 -9.22
C GLY A 132 -3.22 4.46 -8.83
N MET A 133 -3.22 4.01 -7.58
CA MET A 133 -4.08 2.94 -7.08
C MET A 133 -5.22 3.50 -6.22
N ARG A 134 -6.42 2.93 -6.37
CA ARG A 134 -7.57 3.28 -5.54
C ARG A 134 -7.48 2.61 -4.17
N PRO A 135 -7.58 3.35 -3.06
CA PRO A 135 -7.75 2.76 -1.73
C PRO A 135 -9.13 2.12 -1.58
N ILE A 136 -9.19 0.93 -0.98
CA ILE A 136 -10.40 0.11 -0.82
C ILE A 136 -10.68 -0.14 0.66
N ASN A 137 -9.79 -0.86 1.34
CA ASN A 137 -9.83 -1.17 2.76
C ASN A 137 -8.44 -1.57 3.26
N ASN A 138 -8.24 -1.59 4.57
CA ASN A 138 -6.96 -1.90 5.20
C ASN A 138 -6.29 -3.18 4.68
N ILE A 139 -7.04 -4.25 4.38
CA ILE A 139 -6.45 -5.52 3.93
C ILE A 139 -5.99 -5.47 2.49
N VAL A 140 -6.85 -5.00 1.58
CA VAL A 140 -6.52 -4.88 0.17
C VAL A 140 -5.40 -3.85 -0.02
N ASP A 141 -5.48 -2.74 0.70
CA ASP A 141 -4.51 -1.66 0.61
C ASP A 141 -3.14 -2.07 1.11
N ILE A 142 -3.05 -2.88 2.19
CA ILE A 142 -1.76 -3.43 2.65
C ILE A 142 -1.15 -4.32 1.57
N THR A 143 -1.93 -5.20 0.91
CA THR A 143 -1.37 -6.06 -0.14
C THR A 143 -0.83 -5.28 -1.33
N ASN A 144 -1.55 -4.24 -1.75
CA ASN A 144 -1.11 -3.33 -2.81
C ASN A 144 0.12 -2.51 -2.39
N TYR A 145 0.12 -2.03 -1.15
CA TYR A 145 1.20 -1.21 -0.63
C TYR A 145 2.51 -2.00 -0.50
N VAL A 146 2.47 -3.23 0.03
CA VAL A 146 3.65 -4.08 0.11
C VAL A 146 4.12 -4.51 -1.28
N MET A 147 3.21 -4.70 -2.23
CA MET A 147 3.57 -4.93 -3.64
C MET A 147 4.37 -3.76 -4.21
N LEU A 148 3.95 -2.51 -3.96
CA LEU A 148 4.70 -1.32 -4.39
C LEU A 148 6.00 -1.13 -3.59
N GLU A 149 6.01 -1.46 -2.29
CA GLU A 149 7.16 -1.24 -1.41
C GLU A 149 8.30 -2.24 -1.70
N TYR A 150 7.97 -3.52 -1.84
CA TYR A 150 8.92 -4.62 -2.01
C TYR A 150 9.00 -5.18 -3.44
N GLY A 151 8.07 -4.84 -4.33
CA GLY A 151 7.97 -5.43 -5.66
C GLY A 151 7.44 -6.86 -5.65
N GLN A 152 6.83 -7.30 -4.54
CA GLN A 152 6.33 -8.65 -4.36
C GLN A 152 4.80 -8.66 -4.37
N PRO A 153 4.16 -9.26 -5.39
CA PRO A 153 2.72 -9.46 -5.38
C PRO A 153 2.31 -10.35 -4.21
N ILE A 154 1.30 -9.92 -3.46
CA ILE A 154 0.71 -10.65 -2.34
C ILE A 154 -0.77 -10.80 -2.62
N HIS A 155 -1.31 -11.96 -2.25
CA HIS A 155 -2.74 -12.20 -2.26
C HIS A 155 -3.23 -12.52 -0.85
N CYS A 156 -4.39 -11.98 -0.49
CA CYS A 156 -5.06 -12.28 0.77
C CYS A 156 -6.34 -13.07 0.49
N LEU A 157 -6.48 -14.22 1.14
CA LEU A 157 -7.67 -15.04 1.09
C LEU A 157 -8.41 -14.88 2.42
N LEU A 158 -9.69 -14.50 2.35
CA LEU A 158 -10.54 -14.49 3.53
C LEU A 158 -10.95 -15.93 3.85
N TYR A 159 -10.56 -16.38 5.03
CA TYR A 159 -11.03 -17.63 5.59
C TYR A 159 -12.06 -17.31 6.67
N THR A 160 -13.29 -17.74 6.45
CA THR A 160 -14.34 -17.76 7.47
C THR A 160 -14.44 -19.18 8.00
N SER A 161 -14.09 -19.36 9.27
CA SER A 161 -14.44 -20.55 10.07
C SER A 161 -15.94 -20.62 10.32
#